data_AF-A0A8W8LRX8-F1
#
_entry.id   AF-A0A8W8LRX8-F1
#
_cell.length_a   1.000
_cell.length_b   1.000
_cell.length_c   1.000
_cell.angle_alpha   90.00
_cell.angle_beta   90.00
_cell.angle_gamma   90.00
#
_symmetry.space_group_name_H-M   'P 1'
#
loop_
_entity.id
_entity.type
_entity.pdbx_description
1 polymer ?
#
loop_
_entity_poly.entity_id
_entity_poly.type
_entity_poly.pdbx_seq_one_letter_code
_entity_poly.pdbx_strand_id
1 'polypeptide(L)'
;SSKELLLTPVTISRNEKEKVLIEGSINSLRISITIKQADDIEKILCHKFMRFMMMRAEHFTVLRRKPVEGYDISFLITNTHTEQMYKHKLVDFIIHFMEEIDKEISAMKLAVNSRARISAEEFLKRF
;
A
#
# COMPACT_ATOMS: atom_id res chain seq x y z
N SER A 1 -14.65 -6.88 -21.66
CA SER A 1 -13.75 -7.97 -21.24
C SER A 1 -14.40 -9.30 -21.48
N SER A 2 -13.62 -10.21 -22.06
CA SER A 2 -13.89 -11.64 -22.11
C SER A 2 -13.96 -12.23 -20.70
N LYS A 3 -15.12 -12.80 -20.32
CA LYS A 3 -15.35 -13.36 -18.99
C LYS A 3 -14.56 -14.65 -18.78
N GLU A 4 -14.32 -15.39 -19.85
CA GLU A 4 -13.55 -16.62 -19.91
C GLU A 4 -12.07 -16.45 -19.55
N LEU A 5 -11.55 -15.22 -19.59
CA LEU A 5 -10.17 -14.91 -19.22
C LEU A 5 -10.00 -14.52 -17.76
N LEU A 6 -11.09 -14.36 -17.02
CA LEU A 6 -11.09 -13.92 -15.62
C LEU A 6 -11.12 -15.14 -14.70
N LEU A 7 -10.23 -15.13 -13.71
CA LEU A 7 -10.25 -16.10 -12.62
C LEU A 7 -11.16 -15.60 -11.50
N THR A 8 -11.61 -16.51 -10.64
CA THR A 8 -12.41 -16.15 -9.47
C THR A 8 -11.61 -15.24 -8.54
N PRO A 9 -12.11 -14.03 -8.19
CA PRO A 9 -11.46 -13.17 -7.21
C PRO A 9 -11.40 -13.83 -5.84
N VAL A 10 -10.27 -13.66 -5.13
CA VAL A 10 -10.07 -14.19 -3.78
C VAL A 10 -9.80 -13.03 -2.83
N THR A 11 -10.47 -13.01 -1.69
CA THR A 11 -10.21 -12.05 -0.62
C THR A 11 -9.63 -12.76 0.59
N ILE A 12 -8.47 -12.30 1.06
CA ILE A 12 -7.82 -12.77 2.28
C ILE A 12 -7.96 -11.66 3.31
N SER A 13 -8.70 -11.89 4.39
CA SER A 13 -8.93 -10.89 5.43
C SER A 13 -8.32 -11.37 6.75
N ARG A 14 -7.49 -10.52 7.37
CA ARG A 14 -6.99 -10.76 8.73
C ARG A 14 -8.05 -10.35 9.76
N ASN A 15 -8.73 -9.24 9.48
CA ASN A 15 -9.87 -8.70 10.24
C ASN A 15 -10.71 -7.80 9.32
N GLU A 16 -11.70 -7.10 9.85
CA GLU A 16 -12.60 -6.22 9.07
C GLU A 16 -11.88 -5.05 8.38
N LYS A 17 -10.73 -4.62 8.92
CA LYS A 17 -9.97 -3.45 8.46
C LYS A 17 -8.75 -3.81 7.62
N GLU A 18 -8.20 -5.01 7.78
CA GLU A 18 -7.00 -5.49 7.08
C GLU A 18 -7.38 -6.64 6.14
N LYS A 19 -7.37 -6.36 4.83
CA LYS A 19 -7.71 -7.34 3.80
C LYS A 19 -6.96 -7.11 2.51
N VAL A 20 -6.79 -8.19 1.75
CA VAL A 20 -6.20 -8.20 0.42
C VAL A 20 -7.18 -8.84 -0.55
N LEU A 21 -7.48 -8.14 -1.64
CA LEU A 21 -8.24 -8.65 -2.77
C LEU A 21 -7.29 -9.00 -3.91
N ILE A 22 -7.37 -10.24 -4.39
CA ILE A 22 -6.56 -10.78 -5.48
C ILE A 22 -7.50 -11.11 -6.63
N GLU A 23 -7.27 -10.46 -7.77
CA GLU A 23 -8.06 -10.61 -8.99
C GLU A 23 -7.14 -11.08 -10.12
N GLY A 24 -7.23 -12.36 -10.45
CA GLY A 24 -6.42 -12.98 -11.50
C GLY A 24 -7.11 -12.98 -12.86
N SER A 25 -6.30 -12.97 -13.90
CA SER A 25 -6.69 -13.24 -15.28
C SER A 25 -5.59 -14.04 -15.98
N ILE A 26 -5.80 -14.42 -17.23
CA ILE A 26 -4.82 -15.19 -18.00
C ILE A 26 -3.46 -14.48 -18.17
N ASN A 27 -3.43 -13.15 -18.27
CA ASN A 27 -2.24 -12.38 -18.61
C ASN A 27 -1.86 -11.32 -17.56
N SER A 28 -2.66 -11.16 -16.51
CA SER A 28 -2.40 -10.17 -15.47
C SER A 28 -3.04 -10.54 -14.13
N LEU A 29 -2.45 -10.04 -13.06
CA LEU A 29 -2.88 -10.18 -11.69
C LEU A 29 -2.99 -8.80 -11.05
N ARG A 30 -4.14 -8.50 -10.44
CA ARG A 30 -4.32 -7.29 -9.63
C ARG A 30 -4.40 -7.68 -8.16
N ILE A 31 -3.58 -7.01 -7.35
CA ILE A 31 -3.53 -7.21 -5.89
C ILE A 31 -3.88 -5.86 -5.24
N SER A 32 -4.96 -5.79 -4.49
CA SER A 32 -5.40 -4.57 -3.81
C SER A 32 -5.40 -4.78 -2.31
N ILE A 33 -4.84 -3.83 -1.56
CA ILE A 33 -4.52 -3.99 -0.15
C ILE A 33 -5.18 -2.87 0.64
N THR A 34 -5.84 -3.23 1.75
CA THR A 34 -6.28 -2.31 2.79
C THR A 34 -5.30 -2.43 3.96
N ILE A 35 -4.74 -1.30 4.37
CA ILE A 35 -3.69 -1.20 5.40
C ILE A 35 -4.35 -0.83 6.73
N LYS A 36 -3.76 -1.29 7.84
CA LYS A 36 -4.24 -0.97 9.17
C LYS A 36 -4.17 0.54 9.43
N GLN A 37 -5.28 1.11 9.88
CA GLN A 37 -5.40 2.53 10.26
C GLN A 37 -6.10 2.61 11.62
N ALA A 38 -5.33 2.83 12.70
CA ALA A 38 -5.87 2.82 14.06
C ALA A 38 -6.56 4.13 14.46
N ASP A 39 -6.10 5.26 13.92
CA ASP A 39 -6.62 6.59 14.20
C ASP A 39 -6.57 7.53 12.98
N ASP A 40 -7.08 8.75 13.15
CA ASP A 40 -7.14 9.75 12.08
C ASP A 40 -5.76 10.22 11.61
N ILE A 41 -4.75 10.20 12.49
CA ILE A 41 -3.38 10.55 12.12
C ILE A 41 -2.82 9.48 11.19
N GLU A 42 -2.93 8.21 11.56
CA GLU A 42 -2.49 7.09 10.73
C GLU A 42 -3.25 7.04 9.40
N LYS A 43 -4.55 7.33 9.40
CA LYS A 43 -5.35 7.43 8.17
C LYS A 43 -4.78 8.47 7.20
N ILE A 44 -4.46 9.67 7.70
CA ILE A 44 -3.87 10.74 6.87
C ILE A 44 -2.45 10.38 6.41
N LEU A 45 -1.63 9.80 7.30
CA LEU A 45 -0.27 9.36 6.98
C LEU A 45 -0.27 8.26 5.92
N CYS A 46 -1.09 7.22 6.10
CA CYS A 46 -1.28 6.14 5.13
C CYS A 46 -1.69 6.70 3.77
N HIS A 47 -2.75 7.52 3.72
CA HIS A 47 -3.23 8.10 2.47
C HIS A 47 -2.16 8.95 1.76
N LYS A 48 -1.40 9.77 2.50
CA LYS A 48 -0.31 10.58 1.94
C LYS A 48 0.85 9.70 1.44
N PHE A 49 1.22 8.67 2.18
CA PHE A 49 2.31 7.77 1.81
C PHE A 49 1.95 6.92 0.58
N MET A 50 0.73 6.35 0.54
CA MET A 50 0.23 5.64 -0.63
C MET A 50 0.23 6.53 -1.87
N ARG A 51 -0.29 7.77 -1.73
CA ARG A 51 -0.29 8.75 -2.82
C ARG A 51 1.13 9.07 -3.28
N PHE A 52 2.08 9.22 -2.37
CA PHE A 52 3.49 9.45 -2.69
C PHE A 52 4.10 8.32 -3.52
N MET A 53 3.79 7.07 -3.20
CA MET A 53 4.26 5.92 -3.95
C MET A 53 3.60 5.83 -5.32
N MET A 54 2.27 6.03 -5.40
CA MET A 54 1.55 5.98 -6.68
C MET A 54 2.00 7.05 -7.67
N MET A 55 2.43 8.23 -7.19
CA MET A 55 3.05 9.26 -8.05
C MET A 55 4.38 8.79 -8.68
N ARG A 56 5.01 7.75 -8.14
CA ARG A 56 6.26 7.15 -8.62
C ARG A 56 6.07 5.81 -9.32
N ALA A 57 4.82 5.47 -9.69
CA ALA A 57 4.49 4.24 -10.38
C ALA A 57 5.23 4.05 -11.73
N GLU A 58 5.83 5.11 -12.30
CA GLU A 58 6.69 4.98 -13.48
C GLU A 58 8.02 4.29 -13.17
N HIS A 59 8.58 4.52 -11.98
CA HIS A 59 9.76 3.81 -11.49
C HIS A 59 9.38 2.47 -10.85
N PHE A 60 8.20 2.42 -10.25
CA PHE A 60 7.65 1.22 -9.63
C PHE A 60 6.65 0.53 -10.55
N THR A 61 7.16 -0.14 -11.59
CA THR A 61 6.37 -0.59 -12.76
C THR A 61 5.18 -1.50 -12.44
N VAL A 62 5.22 -2.22 -11.32
CA VAL A 62 4.13 -3.08 -10.85
C VAL A 62 3.05 -2.33 -10.06
N LEU A 63 3.26 -1.06 -9.72
CA LEU A 63 2.32 -0.26 -8.93
C LEU A 63 1.28 0.39 -9.83
N ARG A 64 0.02 0.40 -9.38
CA ARG A 64 -1.06 1.08 -10.08
C ARG A 64 -1.11 2.55 -9.66
N ARG A 65 -1.32 3.46 -10.61
CA ARG A 65 -1.41 4.91 -10.37
C ARG A 65 -2.61 5.34 -9.52
N LYS A 66 -3.63 4.49 -9.43
CA LYS A 66 -4.83 4.68 -8.63
C LYS A 66 -5.22 3.33 -8.01
N PRO A 67 -5.61 3.26 -6.74
CA PRO A 67 -6.04 2.00 -6.15
C PRO A 67 -7.43 1.61 -6.68
N VAL A 68 -7.83 0.37 -6.40
CA VAL A 68 -9.24 -0.05 -6.48
C VAL A 68 -10.03 0.69 -5.40
N GLU A 69 -11.30 1.00 -5.70
CA GLU A 69 -12.18 1.67 -4.74
C GLU A 69 -12.33 0.84 -3.46
N GLY A 70 -12.22 1.49 -2.31
CA GLY A 70 -12.22 0.82 -1.00
C GLY A 70 -10.90 0.18 -0.58
N TYR A 71 -9.82 0.35 -1.36
CA TYR A 71 -8.47 -0.11 -1.03
C TYR A 71 -7.49 1.07 -1.02
N ASP A 72 -6.40 0.93 -0.26
CA ASP A 72 -5.42 2.01 -0.08
C ASP A 72 -4.38 2.02 -1.21
N ILE A 73 -4.02 0.84 -1.71
CA ILE A 73 -3.05 0.65 -2.78
C ILE A 73 -3.38 -0.57 -3.63
N SER A 74 -2.98 -0.53 -4.90
CA SER A 74 -3.13 -1.66 -5.81
C SER A 74 -1.88 -1.87 -6.65
N PHE A 75 -1.53 -3.13 -6.88
CA PHE A 75 -0.51 -3.58 -7.79
C PHE A 75 -1.15 -4.20 -9.03
N LEU A 76 -0.51 -4.03 -10.18
CA LEU A 76 -0.86 -4.66 -11.43
C LEU A 76 0.38 -5.37 -11.98
N ILE A 77 0.36 -6.70 -11.90
CA ILE A 77 1.44 -7.55 -12.41
C ILE A 77 0.96 -8.13 -13.73
N THR A 78 1.62 -7.79 -14.84
CA THR A 78 1.32 -8.33 -16.18
C THR A 78 2.29 -9.46 -16.53
N ASN A 79 1.99 -10.20 -17.59
CA ASN A 79 2.90 -11.22 -18.13
C ASN A 79 4.29 -10.64 -18.44
N THR A 80 4.37 -9.41 -18.96
CA THR A 80 5.65 -8.74 -19.25
C THR A 80 6.51 -8.58 -17.99
N HIS A 81 5.91 -8.30 -16.83
CA HIS A 81 6.64 -8.24 -15.57
C HIS A 81 7.20 -9.62 -15.19
N THR A 82 6.42 -10.69 -15.38
CA THR A 82 6.87 -12.06 -15.07
C THR A 82 7.86 -12.64 -16.09
N GLU A 83 7.93 -12.07 -17.29
CA GLU A 83 8.94 -12.39 -18.32
C GLU A 83 10.28 -11.71 -18.00
N GLN A 84 10.25 -10.50 -17.45
CA GLN A 84 11.44 -9.70 -17.14
C GLN A 84 11.97 -9.91 -15.72
N MET A 85 11.10 -10.30 -14.78
CA MET A 85 11.41 -10.42 -13.35
C MET A 85 11.06 -11.82 -12.84
N TYR A 86 11.82 -12.30 -11.87
CA TYR A 86 11.52 -13.58 -11.24
C TYR A 86 10.21 -13.51 -10.45
N LYS A 87 9.22 -14.32 -10.84
CA LYS A 87 7.90 -14.35 -10.18
C LYS A 87 7.96 -14.51 -8.66
N HIS A 88 8.89 -15.32 -8.15
CA HIS A 88 9.04 -15.52 -6.70
C HIS A 88 9.57 -14.27 -6.01
N LYS A 89 10.42 -13.47 -6.67
CA LYS A 89 10.87 -12.17 -6.15
C LYS A 89 9.79 -11.10 -6.17
N LEU A 90 8.86 -11.15 -7.12
CA LEU A 90 7.66 -10.30 -7.08
C LEU A 90 6.77 -10.63 -5.88
N VAL A 91 6.59 -11.93 -5.59
CA VAL A 91 5.86 -12.37 -4.39
C VAL A 91 6.56 -11.91 -3.11
N ASP A 92 7.88 -12.16 -3.00
CA ASP A 92 8.70 -11.70 -1.87
C ASP A 92 8.56 -10.18 -1.67
N PHE A 93 8.60 -9.42 -2.76
CA PHE A 93 8.45 -7.96 -2.73
C PHE A 93 7.08 -7.53 -2.17
N ILE A 94 5.98 -8.14 -2.63
CA ILE A 94 4.63 -7.77 -2.17
C ILE A 94 4.46 -8.08 -0.67
N ILE A 95 4.97 -9.23 -0.22
CA ILE A 95 4.95 -9.60 1.20
C ILE A 95 5.78 -8.61 2.02
N HIS A 96 7.01 -8.33 1.58
CA HIS A 96 7.89 -7.37 2.24
C HIS A 96 7.26 -5.96 2.30
N PHE A 97 6.62 -5.53 1.22
CA PHE A 97 5.89 -4.27 1.18
C PHE A 97 4.78 -4.21 2.25
N MET A 98 4.01 -5.30 2.41
CA MET A 98 2.96 -5.39 3.44
C MET A 98 3.53 -5.36 4.86
N GLU A 99 4.73 -5.89 5.09
CA GLU A 99 5.36 -5.88 6.42
C GLU A 99 5.98 -4.53 6.78
N GLU A 100 6.61 -3.86 5.82
CA GLU A 100 7.31 -2.60 6.07
C GLU A 100 6.36 -1.41 6.17
N ILE A 101 5.19 -1.46 5.50
CA ILE A 101 4.29 -0.31 5.48
C ILE A 101 3.73 0.04 6.85
N ASP A 102 3.40 -0.97 7.66
CA ASP A 102 2.90 -0.77 9.01
C ASP A 102 3.97 -0.16 9.93
N LYS A 103 5.23 -0.58 9.75
CA LYS A 103 6.38 -0.04 10.49
C LYS A 103 6.63 1.42 10.12
N GLU A 104 6.58 1.74 8.82
CA GLU A 104 6.83 3.08 8.31
C GLU A 104 5.73 4.07 8.77
N ILE A 105 4.46 3.67 8.72
CA ILE A 105 3.35 4.49 9.24
C ILE A 105 3.51 4.75 10.74
N SER A 106 3.87 3.71 11.50
CA SER A 106 4.14 3.84 12.94
C SER A 106 5.31 4.78 13.23
N ALA A 107 6.40 4.67 12.46
CA ALA A 107 7.56 5.55 12.58
C ALA A 107 7.21 7.01 12.25
N MET A 108 6.45 7.25 11.17
CA MET A 108 5.98 8.58 10.80
C MET A 108 5.11 9.20 11.89
N LYS A 109 4.21 8.42 12.51
CA LYS A 109 3.37 8.89 13.62
C LYS A 109 4.19 9.33 14.82
N LEU A 110 5.17 8.52 15.23
CA LEU A 110 6.10 8.86 16.32
C LEU A 110 6.90 10.14 15.99
N ALA A 111 7.34 10.28 14.75
CA ALA A 111 8.07 11.48 14.30
C ALA A 111 7.20 12.74 14.35
N VAL A 112 5.93 12.65 13.94
CA VAL A 112 4.97 13.77 14.04
C VAL A 112 4.76 14.18 15.50
N ASN A 113 4.51 13.22 16.39
CA ASN A 113 4.28 13.49 17.81
C ASN A 113 5.51 14.12 18.48
N SER A 114 6.71 13.60 18.20
CA SER A 114 7.97 14.14 18.71
C SER A 114 8.18 15.59 18.26
N ARG A 115 7.97 15.88 16.97
CA ARG A 115 8.10 17.24 16.43
C ARG A 115 7.07 18.20 17.03
N ALA A 116 5.83 17.76 17.18
CA ALA A 116 4.78 18.58 17.80
C ALA A 116 5.14 18.97 19.24
N ARG A 117 5.69 18.03 20.02
CA ARG A 117 6.18 18.29 21.37
C ARG A 117 7.31 19.32 21.39
N ILE A 118 8.33 19.13 20.55
CA ILE A 118 9.47 20.06 20.46
C ILE A 118 8.98 21.47 20.09
N SER A 119 8.06 21.58 19.12
CA SER A 119 7.49 22.87 18.72
C SER A 119 6.71 23.53 19.86
N ALA A 120 5.95 22.78 20.64
CA ALA A 120 5.23 23.30 21.79
C ALA A 120 6.17 23.77 22.91
N GLU A 121 7.17 22.96 23.25
CA GLU A 121 8.18 23.30 24.28
C GLU A 121 8.95 24.56 23.89
N GLU A 122 9.38 24.68 22.63
CA GLU A 122 10.13 25.84 22.15
C GLU A 122 9.28 27.11 22.09
N PHE A 123 7.99 26.99 21.76
CA PHE A 123 7.06 28.11 21.80
C PHE A 123 6.85 28.63 23.23
N LEU A 124 6.69 27.72 24.19
CA LEU A 124 6.43 28.08 25.59
C LEU A 124 7.64 28.68 26.31
N LYS A 125 8.88 28.36 25.92
CA LYS A 125 10.10 28.99 26.47
C LYS A 125 10.17 30.51 26.26
N ARG A 126 9.39 31.05 25.32
CA ARG A 126 9.38 32.48 24.97
C ARG A 126 8.37 33.30 25.77
N PHE A 127 7.57 32.66 26.62
CA PHE A 127 6.65 33.29 27.57
C PHE A 127 7.19 33.11 28.99
#